data_AF-A0A6J7GXX1-F1
#
_entry.id   AF-A0A6J7GXX1-F1
#
_cell.length_a   1.000
_cell.length_b   1.000
_cell.length_c   1.000
_cell.angle_alpha   90.00
_cell.angle_beta   90.00
_cell.angle_gamma   90.00
#
_symmetry.space_group_name_H-M   'P 1'
#
loop_
_entity.id
_entity.type
_entity.pdbx_description
1 polymer ?
#
loop_
_entity_poly.entity_id
_entity_poly.type
_entity_poly.pdbx_seq_one_letter_code
_entity_poly.pdbx_strand_id
1 'polypeptide(L)' 'MWYKPVMFGFMLLGLVWIIVFYISQATLPVAALGQWNILVGFGIAFIGFLMTTRWR' A
#
# COMPACT_ATOMS: atom_id res chain seq x y z
N MET A 1 -19.49 10.75 4.47
CA MET A 1 -19.14 10.41 3.06
C MET A 1 -17.63 10.24 2.81
N TRP A 2 -16.76 10.16 3.84
CA TRP A 2 -15.29 10.12 3.65
C TRP A 2 -14.65 8.72 3.65
N TYR A 3 -15.36 7.71 4.13
CA TYR A 3 -14.82 6.35 4.27
C TYR A 3 -14.43 5.70 2.95
N LYS A 4 -15.27 5.88 1.91
CA LYS A 4 -15.06 5.31 0.57
C LYS A 4 -13.77 5.85 -0.10
N PRO A 5 -13.56 7.18 -0.21
CA PRO A 5 -12.32 7.70 -0.80
C PRO A 5 -11.06 7.30 -0.01
N VAL A 6 -11.12 7.25 1.33
CA VAL A 6 -9.96 6.85 2.15
C VAL A 6 -9.60 5.38 1.94
N MET A 7 -10.60 4.48 1.88
CA MET A 7 -10.39 3.06 1.59
C MET A 7 -9.72 2.84 0.23
N PHE A 8 -10.21 3.50 -0.83
CA PHE A 8 -9.58 3.45 -2.15
C PHE A 8 -8.18 4.06 -2.15
N GLY A 9 -7.97 5.14 -1.38
CA GLY A 9 -6.67 5.76 -1.19
C GLY A 9 -5.64 4.78 -0.64
N PHE A 10 -5.95 4.04 0.42
CA PHE A 10 -5.02 3.05 0.98
C PHE A 10 -4.75 1.88 0.03
N MET A 11 -5.77 1.39 -0.67
CA MET A 11 -5.56 0.32 -1.67
C MET A 11 -4.63 0.76 -2.80
N LEU A 12 -4.85 1.96 -3.35
CA LEU A 12 -4.00 2.53 -4.40
C LEU A 12 -2.59 2.82 -3.88
N LEU A 13 -2.47 3.35 -2.66
CA LEU A 13 -1.18 3.68 -2.05
C LEU A 13 -0.31 2.42 -1.88
N GLY A 14 -0.89 1.34 -1.36
CA GLY A 14 -0.16 0.07 -1.20
C GLY A 14 0.28 -0.52 -2.54
N LEU A 15 -0.57 -0.41 -3.56
CA LEU A 15 -0.29 -0.89 -4.91
C LEU A 15 0.82 -0.05 -5.58
N VAL A 16 0.74 1.28 -5.49
CA VAL A 16 1.78 2.20 -5.97
C VAL A 16 3.11 1.95 -5.27
N TRP A 17 3.12 1.71 -3.96
CA TRP A 17 4.34 1.42 -3.21
C TRP A 17 5.08 0.19 -3.76
N ILE A 18 4.35 -0.90 -4.00
CA ILE A 18 4.92 -2.13 -4.56
C ILE A 18 5.40 -1.90 -5.99
N ILE A 19 4.61 -1.21 -6.82
CA ILE A 19 5.00 -0.88 -8.20
C ILE A 19 6.30 -0.07 -8.23
N VAL A 20 6.41 0.97 -7.41
CA VAL A 20 7.61 1.81 -7.32
C VAL A 20 8.82 0.97 -6.89
N PHE A 21 8.65 0.06 -5.93
CA PHE A 21 9.72 -0.83 -5.49
C PHE A 21 10.24 -1.75 -6.60
N TYR A 22 9.34 -2.32 -7.41
CA TYR A 22 9.74 -3.16 -8.54
C TYR A 22 10.35 -2.37 -9.68
N ILE A 23 9.77 -1.23 -10.06
CA ILE A 23 10.26 -0.40 -11.16
C ILE A 23 11.63 0.22 -10.83
N SER A 24 11.84 0.60 -9.57
CA SER A 24 13.11 1.17 -9.11
C SER A 24 14.21 0.13 -8.86
N GLN A 25 14.00 -1.14 -9.22
CA GLN A 25 14.96 -2.22 -8.98
C GLN A 25 15.35 -2.34 -7.50
N ALA A 26 14.35 -2.31 -6.61
CA ALA A 26 14.52 -2.44 -5.16
C ALA A 26 15.27 -1.28 -4.45
N THR A 27 15.32 -0.08 -5.05
CA THR A 27 16.00 1.09 -4.45
C THR A 27 15.05 2.13 -3.86
N LEU A 28 13.85 2.28 -4.42
CA LEU A 28 12.79 3.17 -3.92
C LEU A 28 11.63 2.33 -3.40
N PRO A 29 10.75 2.84 -2.53
CA PRO A 29 10.77 4.16 -1.90
C PRO A 29 11.80 4.29 -0.77
N VAL A 30 12.20 3.19 -0.12
CA VAL A 30 13.20 3.22 0.96
C VAL A 30 14.25 2.14 0.73
N ALA A 31 15.41 2.51 0.17
CA ALA A 31 16.51 1.58 -0.12
C ALA A 31 16.95 0.77 1.11
N ALA A 32 17.00 1.41 2.28
CA ALA A 32 17.44 0.79 3.54
C ALA A 32 16.53 -0.37 4.01
N LEU A 33 15.26 -0.40 3.57
CA LEU A 33 14.34 -1.47 3.92
C LEU A 33 14.51 -2.71 3.02
N GLY A 34 15.14 -2.59 1.85
CA GLY A 34 15.29 -3.70 0.91
C GLY A 34 13.95 -4.41 0.64
N GLN A 35 13.90 -5.74 0.76
CA GLN A 35 12.66 -6.51 0.56
C GLN A 35 11.54 -6.22 1.57
N TRP A 36 11.82 -5.57 2.71
CA TRP A 36 10.77 -5.16 3.64
C TRP A 36 9.80 -4.14 3.04
N ASN A 37 10.18 -3.43 1.98
CA ASN A 37 9.27 -2.56 1.25
C ASN A 37 8.03 -3.29 0.70
N ILE A 38 8.16 -4.57 0.34
CA ILE A 38 7.03 -5.38 -0.13
C ILE A 38 6.04 -5.61 1.02
N LEU A 39 6.54 -5.93 2.21
CA LEU A 39 5.72 -6.11 3.42
C LEU A 39 5.01 -4.81 3.82
N VAL A 40 5.68 -3.65 3.69
CA VAL A 40 5.07 -2.34 3.93
C VAL A 40 3.95 -2.06 2.93
N GLY A 41 4.21 -2.22 1.62
CA GLY A 41 3.20 -2.02 0.58
C GLY A 41 2.00 -2.96 0.75
N PHE A 42 2.26 -4.22 1.12
CA PHE A 42 1.21 -5.20 1.41
C PHE A 42 0.41 -4.82 2.65
N GLY A 43 1.05 -4.36 3.73
CA GLY A 43 0.39 -3.89 4.95
C GLY A 43 -0.53 -2.69 4.69
N ILE A 44 -0.09 -1.74 3.86
CA ILE A 44 -0.90 -0.59 3.45
C ILE A 44 -2.14 -1.05 2.66
N ALA A 45 -1.97 -1.94 1.68
CA ALA A 45 -3.09 -2.50 0.93
C ALA A 45 -4.03 -3.32 1.84
N PHE A 46 -3.48 -4.04 2.82
CA PHE A 46 -4.23 -4.83 3.80
C PHE A 46 -5.09 -3.94 4.71
N ILE A 47 -4.61 -2.77 5.12
CA ILE A 47 -5.43 -1.78 5.85
C ILE A 47 -6.60 -1.33 4.98
N GLY A 48 -6.34 -0.99 3.72
CA GLY A 48 -7.40 -0.67 2.75
C GLY A 48 -8.42 -1.80 2.61
N PHE A 49 -7.95 -3.05 2.58
CA PHE A 49 -8.81 -4.24 2.56
C PHE A 49 -9.60 -4.43 3.86
N LEU A 50 -9.02 -4.24 5.03
CA LEU A 50 -9.76 -4.31 6.30
C LEU A 50 -10.84 -3.25 6.40
N MET A 51 -10.62 -2.06 5.85
CA MET A 51 -11.67 -1.05 5.74
C MET A 51 -12.84 -1.55 4.88
N THR A 52 -12.58 -2.43 3.91
CA THR A 52 -13.66 -3.10 3.15
C THR A 52 -14.48 -4.10 3.97
N THR A 53 -14.23 -4.30 5.27
CA THR A 53 -15.07 -5.18 6.11
C THR A 53 -16.12 -4.41 6.92
N ARG A 54 -15.93 -3.09 7.10
CA ARG A 54 -16.84 -2.21 7.86
C ARG A 54 -17.70 -1.31 6.97
N TRP A 55 -18.34 -1.86 5.93
CA TRP A 55 -19.30 -1.13 5.07
C TRP A 55 -20.69 -0.91 5.69
N ARG A 56 -20.78 -0.78 7.02
CA ARG A 56 -22.03 -0.39 7.68
C ARG A 56 -21.98 1.09 8.05
#